data_AF-A0AAU0BDD6-F1
#
_entry.id   AF-A0AAU0BDD6-F1
#
_cell.length_a   1.000
_cell.length_b   1.000
_cell.length_c   1.000
_cell.angle_alpha   90.00
_cell.angle_beta   90.00
_cell.angle_gamma   90.00
#
_symmetry.space_group_name_H-M   'P 1'
#
loop_
_entity.id
_entity.type
_entity.pdbx_description
1 polymer ?
#
loop_
_entity_poly.entity_id
_entity_poly.type
_entity_poly.pdbx_seq_one_letter_code
_entity_poly.pdbx_strand_id
1 'polypeptide(L)'
;MSLLSLPHAKTVVADVGAPMSVTASPCQVRDSAGAFAGLNAAPVKRIRKTLQSIVAKAERSCHVPLLQIDAQTSDLASAIAQVDGVSAQSSRQDEQWEMHCRVVLECMRACAGESYTADLATVADIGGLHLDAPMSTPRLKLWEGATDDAIMVVLGFSGTRLDATNDLLCDMRSQIAQPHVNILDERLPTLGKVGAGWQEWWHSEAQLPRAEGAIMKDVLIRYSNLARDSGKALLMSLTGHSLGASGAMVAGFDIAHFLRAAGASGKVSVYAFNPPRLGQAGIVRRYRDSLTSERSALQFTLRQFTRTLDPIQSMPFFMHHPHWNQDRAATGERAGSAGGDRFAQFVTITDQPASRINLAENHELTVWGPYFLSKIEPAKLQRIFSPVEVSEGTSGDSRLSRRQLFVSFKNSLTGL
;
A
#
# COMPACT_ATOMS: atom_id res chain seq x y z
N MET A 1 -57.14 -5.66 17.45
CA MET A 1 -57.33 -7.13 17.40
C MET A 1 -56.11 -7.71 16.71
N SER A 2 -55.40 -8.75 17.15
CA SER A 2 -55.12 -9.37 18.43
C SER A 2 -53.75 -10.01 18.21
N LEU A 3 -52.80 -9.80 19.12
CA LEU A 3 -51.58 -10.59 19.22
C LEU A 3 -51.93 -12.04 19.57
N LEU A 4 -51.16 -13.00 19.04
CA LEU A 4 -51.12 -14.37 19.54
C LEU A 4 -49.67 -14.68 19.92
N SER A 5 -49.52 -14.94 21.22
CA SER A 5 -48.30 -15.31 21.92
C SER A 5 -48.48 -16.72 22.50
N LEU A 6 -47.31 -17.35 22.80
CA LEU A 6 -47.02 -18.40 23.81
C LEU A 6 -47.13 -19.89 23.38
N PRO A 7 -46.32 -20.82 24.00
CA PRO A 7 -45.75 -20.71 25.35
C PRO A 7 -44.25 -21.01 25.57
N HIS A 8 -43.82 -20.51 26.74
CA HIS A 8 -42.59 -20.82 27.49
C HIS A 8 -42.52 -22.28 27.97
N ALA A 9 -41.30 -22.78 28.14
CA ALA A 9 -40.95 -23.78 29.16
C ALA A 9 -39.65 -23.38 29.87
N LYS A 10 -39.59 -23.73 31.16
CA LYS A 10 -38.80 -23.11 32.24
C LYS A 10 -37.37 -23.62 32.40
N THR A 11 -36.57 -22.68 32.89
CA THR A 11 -35.39 -22.69 33.78
C THR A 11 -35.12 -23.94 34.64
N VAL A 12 -33.83 -24.29 34.76
CA VAL A 12 -33.22 -24.77 36.02
C VAL A 12 -31.91 -24.00 36.24
N VAL A 13 -31.82 -23.42 37.44
CA VAL A 13 -30.68 -22.70 38.03
C VAL A 13 -29.88 -23.68 38.88
N ALA A 14 -28.56 -23.58 38.87
CA ALA A 14 -27.73 -23.82 40.05
C ALA A 14 -26.44 -23.00 39.94
N ASP A 15 -26.34 -22.06 40.86
CA ASP A 15 -25.22 -21.18 41.16
C ASP A 15 -24.17 -21.92 42.03
N VAL A 16 -23.04 -21.25 42.27
CA VAL A 16 -22.04 -21.39 43.35
C VAL A 16 -20.61 -21.59 42.84
N GLY A 17 -19.83 -20.50 42.92
CA GLY A 17 -18.51 -20.55 43.56
C GLY A 17 -17.29 -20.25 42.67
N ALA A 18 -16.74 -19.05 42.82
CA ALA A 18 -15.30 -18.75 42.67
C ALA A 18 -14.79 -18.24 44.04
N PRO A 19 -13.47 -18.01 44.29
CA PRO A 19 -12.26 -18.31 43.52
C PRO A 19 -11.15 -19.00 44.38
N MET A 20 -9.98 -19.33 43.79
CA MET A 20 -8.61 -19.08 44.34
C MET A 20 -7.51 -19.88 43.62
N SER A 21 -6.37 -19.24 43.47
CA SER A 21 -5.12 -19.58 42.77
C SER A 21 -4.19 -20.58 43.49
N VAL A 22 -3.27 -21.22 42.75
CA VAL A 22 -1.78 -21.16 42.88
C VAL A 22 -1.09 -22.40 42.27
N THR A 23 0.04 -22.10 41.64
CA THR A 23 1.12 -22.82 40.93
C THR A 23 1.55 -24.26 41.31
N ALA A 24 2.07 -24.98 40.30
CA ALA A 24 3.45 -25.51 40.18
C ALA A 24 3.51 -26.98 39.66
N SER A 25 4.25 -27.16 38.55
CA SER A 25 4.81 -28.45 38.07
C SER A 25 5.96 -28.93 38.99
N PRO A 26 6.75 -29.98 38.65
CA PRO A 26 6.55 -31.15 37.77
C PRO A 26 6.86 -32.48 38.49
N CYS A 27 6.53 -33.65 37.91
CA CYS A 27 7.46 -34.78 38.00
C CYS A 27 7.25 -35.86 36.95
N GLN A 28 8.40 -36.39 36.58
CA GLN A 28 8.81 -37.37 35.58
C GLN A 28 8.17 -38.77 35.65
N VAL A 29 8.05 -39.34 34.44
CA VAL A 29 8.53 -40.68 34.01
C VAL A 29 7.97 -41.90 34.73
N ARG A 30 7.33 -42.77 33.93
CA ARG A 30 7.67 -44.20 33.91
C ARG A 30 7.40 -44.84 32.56
N ASP A 31 8.48 -45.34 31.98
CA ASP A 31 8.51 -46.31 30.89
C ASP A 31 7.72 -47.57 31.24
N SER A 32 7.10 -48.18 30.23
CA SER A 32 6.82 -49.61 30.20
C SER A 32 6.85 -50.08 28.75
N ALA A 33 7.95 -50.75 28.41
CA ALA A 33 8.12 -51.47 27.17
C ALA A 33 7.24 -52.72 27.13
N GLY A 34 6.70 -53.02 25.96
CA GLY A 34 6.12 -54.32 25.59
C GLY A 34 6.43 -54.60 24.13
N ALA A 35 7.48 -55.36 23.88
CA ALA A 35 7.88 -55.86 22.56
C ALA A 35 7.02 -57.06 22.13
N PHE A 36 6.80 -57.26 20.82
CA PHE A 36 7.31 -58.45 20.11
C PHE A 36 7.13 -58.38 18.56
N ALA A 37 8.24 -58.72 17.88
CA ALA A 37 8.51 -59.26 16.52
C ALA A 37 7.53 -59.03 15.35
N GLY A 38 7.96 -58.77 14.10
CA GLY A 38 9.29 -58.76 13.50
C GLY A 38 9.18 -58.97 11.97
N LEU A 39 10.13 -58.45 11.20
CA LEU A 39 10.60 -59.00 9.91
C LEU A 39 11.90 -58.27 9.52
N ASN A 40 12.94 -59.05 9.29
CA ASN A 40 14.33 -58.63 9.12
C ASN A 40 14.62 -57.98 7.76
N ALA A 41 15.42 -56.91 7.75
CA ALA A 41 16.30 -56.56 6.63
C ALA A 41 17.62 -55.99 7.19
N ALA A 42 18.74 -56.49 6.68
CA ALA A 42 20.11 -56.28 7.17
C ALA A 42 20.61 -54.82 7.09
N PRO A 43 21.59 -54.40 7.92
CA PRO A 43 22.03 -53.02 7.99
C PRO A 43 23.04 -52.65 6.89
N VAL A 44 22.71 -51.62 6.11
CA VAL A 44 23.64 -50.97 5.17
C VAL A 44 24.57 -50.04 5.94
N LYS A 45 25.88 -50.33 5.93
CA LYS A 45 26.94 -49.46 6.46
C LYS A 45 26.95 -48.12 5.69
N ARG A 46 26.56 -47.02 6.33
CA ARG A 46 26.85 -45.66 5.84
C ARG A 46 28.31 -45.30 6.14
N ILE A 47 29.14 -45.36 5.10
CA ILE A 47 30.50 -44.79 5.10
C ILE A 47 30.36 -43.27 4.93
N ARG A 48 30.83 -42.50 5.93
CA ARG A 48 31.02 -41.04 5.82
C ARG A 48 32.08 -40.76 4.76
N LYS A 49 31.72 -40.10 3.66
CA LYS A 49 32.70 -39.41 2.80
C LYS A 49 32.99 -38.05 3.39
N THR A 50 34.20 -37.88 3.90
CA THR A 50 34.81 -36.59 4.26
C THR A 50 34.98 -35.77 2.98
N LEU A 51 34.30 -34.64 2.85
CA LEU A 51 34.48 -33.71 1.74
C LEU A 51 35.64 -32.78 2.10
N GLN A 52 36.69 -32.84 1.27
CA GLN A 52 37.90 -32.02 1.38
C GLN A 52 37.57 -30.54 1.28
N SER A 53 38.22 -29.73 2.13
CA SER A 53 38.03 -28.28 2.16
C SER A 53 38.61 -27.63 0.92
N ILE A 54 37.78 -26.94 0.14
CA ILE A 54 38.25 -25.98 -0.86
C ILE A 54 38.31 -24.63 -0.16
N VAL A 55 39.53 -24.19 0.17
CA VAL A 55 39.78 -22.83 0.67
C VAL A 55 39.59 -21.86 -0.48
N ALA A 56 38.38 -21.32 -0.61
CA ALA A 56 38.13 -20.12 -1.39
C ALA A 56 38.64 -18.92 -0.57
N LYS A 57 39.64 -18.22 -1.10
CA LYS A 57 40.13 -16.95 -0.57
C LYS A 57 38.94 -16.00 -0.41
N ALA A 58 38.62 -15.65 0.82
CA ALA A 58 37.68 -14.59 1.14
C ALA A 58 38.24 -13.27 0.60
N GLU A 59 37.65 -12.75 -0.48
CA GLU A 59 37.71 -11.34 -0.76
C GLU A 59 37.08 -10.62 0.43
N ARG A 60 37.81 -9.64 0.98
CA ARG A 60 37.33 -8.79 2.09
C ARG A 60 36.10 -8.02 1.61
N SER A 61 34.92 -8.56 1.90
CA SER A 61 33.65 -7.84 1.85
C SER A 61 33.72 -6.71 2.86
N CYS A 62 33.75 -5.48 2.38
CA CYS A 62 33.45 -4.29 3.17
C CYS A 62 31.99 -4.40 3.62
N HIS A 63 31.74 -5.05 4.76
CA HIS A 63 30.42 -5.09 5.38
C HIS A 63 30.06 -3.69 5.88
N VAL A 64 29.44 -2.89 5.02
CA VAL A 64 28.61 -1.77 5.47
C VAL A 64 27.45 -2.41 6.27
N PRO A 65 27.22 -2.02 7.53
CA PRO A 65 26.07 -2.50 8.28
C PRO A 65 24.79 -2.22 7.47
N LEU A 66 24.00 -3.26 7.21
CA LEU A 66 22.68 -3.07 6.61
C LEU A 66 21.85 -2.27 7.61
N LEU A 67 21.35 -1.10 7.19
CA LEU A 67 20.36 -0.35 7.96
C LEU A 67 19.20 -1.29 8.30
N GLN A 68 18.84 -1.37 9.58
CA GLN A 68 17.68 -2.12 10.05
C GLN A 68 16.67 -1.13 10.60
N ILE A 69 15.47 -1.14 10.05
CA ILE A 69 14.31 -0.44 10.60
C ILE A 69 13.39 -1.53 11.11
N ASP A 70 13.12 -1.48 12.40
CA ASP A 70 12.08 -2.30 13.00
C ASP A 70 10.74 -1.57 12.82
N ALA A 71 9.91 -2.10 11.92
CA ALA A 71 8.59 -1.54 11.64
C ALA A 71 7.64 -1.60 12.85
N GLN A 72 7.92 -2.40 13.89
CA GLN A 72 7.07 -2.44 15.09
C GLN A 72 7.37 -1.28 16.04
N THR A 73 8.64 -0.91 16.20
CA THR A 73 9.10 0.06 17.22
C THR A 73 9.44 1.45 16.68
N SER A 74 9.50 1.62 15.35
CA SER A 74 9.74 2.93 14.73
C SER A 74 8.59 3.91 15.02
N ASP A 75 8.86 5.22 14.99
CA ASP A 75 7.83 6.25 15.10
C ASP A 75 7.34 6.67 13.70
N LEU A 76 6.30 5.98 13.21
CA LEU A 76 5.72 6.24 11.90
C LEU A 76 4.91 7.55 11.89
N ALA A 77 4.22 7.87 12.99
CA ALA A 77 3.44 9.10 13.10
C ALA A 77 4.34 10.32 12.87
N SER A 78 5.43 10.45 13.63
CA SER A 78 6.39 11.53 13.46
C SER A 78 7.03 11.51 12.07
N ALA A 79 7.39 10.33 11.55
CA ALA A 79 7.99 10.23 10.22
C ALA A 79 7.04 10.72 9.11
N ILE A 80 5.75 10.36 9.15
CA ILE A 80 4.74 10.86 8.21
C ILE A 80 4.57 12.38 8.35
N ALA A 81 4.48 12.90 9.57
CA ALA A 81 4.37 14.35 9.80
C ALA A 81 5.54 15.13 9.18
N GLN A 82 6.76 14.60 9.28
CA GLN A 82 7.97 15.24 8.73
C GLN A 82 8.05 15.19 7.19
N VAL A 83 7.55 14.14 6.54
CA VAL A 83 7.69 13.98 5.08
C VAL A 83 6.43 14.36 4.28
N ASP A 84 5.26 14.27 4.90
CA ASP A 84 3.95 14.47 4.27
C ASP A 84 3.11 15.57 4.95
N GLY A 85 3.56 16.13 6.07
CA GLY A 85 2.90 17.24 6.78
C GLY A 85 3.07 18.62 6.13
N VAL A 86 2.36 19.61 6.67
CA VAL A 86 2.32 20.98 6.13
C VAL A 86 3.69 21.68 6.22
N SER A 87 4.47 21.33 7.24
CA SER A 87 5.83 21.85 7.49
C SER A 87 6.94 20.96 6.94
N ALA A 88 6.60 19.99 6.07
CA ALA A 88 7.59 19.05 5.53
C ALA A 88 8.78 19.80 4.92
N GLN A 89 9.98 19.57 5.47
CA GLN A 89 11.17 20.32 5.08
C GLN A 89 11.61 19.96 3.65
N SER A 90 12.01 20.97 2.87
CA SER A 90 12.57 20.76 1.54
C SER A 90 13.98 20.15 1.65
N SER A 91 14.04 18.82 1.60
CA SER A 91 15.04 17.87 1.07
C SER A 91 16.55 18.20 0.92
N ARG A 92 17.07 19.34 1.38
CA ARG A 92 18.50 19.67 1.21
C ARG A 92 19.36 18.88 2.19
N GLN A 93 19.77 17.68 1.75
CA GLN A 93 20.82 16.85 2.35
C GLN A 93 20.72 16.69 3.88
N ASP A 94 19.52 16.36 4.37
CA ASP A 94 19.31 16.01 5.77
C ASP A 94 19.20 14.48 5.92
N GLU A 95 20.16 13.89 6.63
CA GLU A 95 20.18 12.46 6.94
C GLU A 95 18.97 12.05 7.79
N GLN A 96 18.43 12.95 8.62
CA GLN A 96 17.24 12.69 9.43
C GLN A 96 15.99 12.60 8.55
N TRP A 97 15.82 13.54 7.62
CA TRP A 97 14.74 13.48 6.62
C TRP A 97 14.81 12.19 5.78
N GLU A 98 16.00 11.79 5.35
CA GLU A 98 16.18 10.53 4.62
C GLU A 98 15.74 9.32 5.46
N MET A 99 16.13 9.29 6.73
CA MET A 99 15.74 8.24 7.66
C MET A 99 14.21 8.19 7.84
N HIS A 100 13.55 9.33 8.00
CA HIS A 100 12.08 9.39 8.07
C HIS A 100 11.42 8.83 6.80
N CYS A 101 11.96 9.15 5.61
CA CYS A 101 11.47 8.58 4.35
C CYS A 101 11.58 7.04 4.35
N ARG A 102 12.71 6.50 4.80
CA ARG A 102 12.93 5.06 4.87
C ARG A 102 12.01 4.39 5.89
N VAL A 103 11.78 5.01 7.06
CA VAL A 103 10.81 4.55 8.07
C VAL A 103 9.41 4.46 7.47
N VAL A 104 8.96 5.51 6.78
CA VAL A 104 7.64 5.52 6.14
C VAL A 104 7.52 4.39 5.12
N LEU A 105 8.49 4.21 4.23
CA LEU A 105 8.45 3.15 3.22
C LEU A 105 8.41 1.75 3.85
N GLU A 106 9.26 1.50 4.86
CA GLU A 106 9.34 0.19 5.51
C GLU A 106 8.07 -0.12 6.33
N CYS A 107 7.54 0.86 7.06
CA CYS A 107 6.29 0.63 7.81
C CYS A 107 5.09 0.48 6.87
N MET A 108 5.01 1.24 5.77
CA MET A 108 3.93 1.04 4.78
C MET A 108 4.00 -0.34 4.12
N ARG A 109 5.21 -0.86 3.87
CA ARG A 109 5.43 -2.23 3.41
C ARG A 109 4.98 -3.25 4.47
N ALA A 110 5.28 -3.01 5.74
CA ALA A 110 4.85 -3.86 6.85
C ALA A 110 3.32 -3.84 7.01
N CYS A 111 2.67 -2.68 6.98
CA CYS A 111 1.21 -2.55 6.97
C CYS A 111 0.57 -3.33 5.82
N ALA A 112 1.13 -3.25 4.60
CA ALA A 112 0.65 -4.02 3.47
C ALA A 112 0.80 -5.55 3.68
N GLY A 113 1.86 -5.99 4.37
CA GLY A 113 2.07 -7.38 4.76
C GLY A 113 1.09 -7.86 5.82
N GLU A 114 0.97 -7.13 6.93
CA GLU A 114 0.04 -7.43 8.03
C GLU A 114 -1.43 -7.35 7.59
N SER A 115 -1.71 -6.64 6.50
CA SER A 115 -3.06 -6.62 5.92
C SER A 115 -3.53 -7.99 5.44
N TYR A 116 -2.65 -8.97 5.21
CA TYR A 116 -3.04 -10.35 4.91
C TYR A 116 -3.56 -11.12 6.13
N THR A 117 -3.22 -10.69 7.34
CA THR A 117 -3.61 -11.35 8.58
C THR A 117 -5.13 -11.24 8.78
N ALA A 118 -5.80 -12.38 8.88
CA ALA A 118 -7.26 -12.47 8.94
C ALA A 118 -7.79 -12.23 10.35
N ASP A 119 -7.12 -12.83 11.33
CA ASP A 119 -7.49 -12.75 12.73
C ASP A 119 -6.99 -11.41 13.30
N LEU A 120 -7.94 -10.50 13.52
CA LEU A 120 -7.67 -9.16 14.02
C LEU A 120 -7.00 -9.16 15.40
N ALA A 121 -7.17 -10.22 16.21
CA ALA A 121 -6.52 -10.31 17.52
C ALA A 121 -5.00 -10.56 17.41
N THR A 122 -4.51 -10.94 16.23
CA THR A 122 -3.10 -11.23 15.97
C THR A 122 -2.41 -10.17 15.12
N VAL A 123 -3.17 -9.22 14.59
CA VAL A 123 -2.62 -8.11 13.81
C VAL A 123 -1.84 -7.19 14.75
N ALA A 124 -0.58 -6.92 14.43
CA ALA A 124 0.29 -6.10 15.25
C ALA A 124 0.02 -4.60 15.07
N ASP A 125 0.37 -3.83 16.11
CA ASP A 125 0.64 -2.40 15.98
C ASP A 125 1.89 -2.21 15.09
N ILE A 126 1.91 -1.14 14.29
CA ILE A 126 2.99 -0.87 13.33
C ILE A 126 3.41 0.58 13.43
N GLY A 127 4.70 0.80 13.63
CA GLY A 127 5.27 2.13 13.64
C GLY A 127 4.74 3.01 14.78
N GLY A 128 4.43 2.39 15.93
CA GLY A 128 3.78 3.06 17.05
C GLY A 128 2.32 3.46 16.79
N LEU A 129 1.74 3.11 15.64
CA LEU A 129 0.32 3.29 15.37
C LEU A 129 -0.47 2.11 15.91
N HIS A 130 -1.57 2.41 16.60
CA HIS A 130 -2.43 1.42 17.22
C HIS A 130 -3.44 0.87 16.21
N LEU A 131 -3.62 -0.45 16.20
CA LEU A 131 -4.68 -1.08 15.43
C LEU A 131 -6.06 -0.81 16.05
N ASP A 132 -6.92 -0.10 15.31
CA ASP A 132 -8.35 -0.01 15.62
C ASP A 132 -9.06 -1.27 15.09
N ALA A 133 -8.98 -2.35 15.87
CA ALA A 133 -9.62 -3.62 15.54
C ALA A 133 -11.15 -3.50 15.33
N PRO A 134 -11.91 -2.72 16.14
CA PRO A 134 -13.33 -2.46 15.91
C PRO A 134 -13.67 -1.85 14.54
N MET A 135 -12.77 -1.02 13.98
CA MET A 135 -12.94 -0.40 12.65
C MET A 135 -12.25 -1.18 11.52
N SER A 136 -11.60 -2.29 11.84
CA SER A 136 -10.91 -3.18 10.91
C SER A 136 -11.79 -4.36 10.46
N THR A 137 -11.37 -5.02 9.39
CA THR A 137 -11.99 -6.20 8.80
C THR A 137 -10.90 -7.22 8.44
N PRO A 138 -11.26 -8.49 8.19
CA PRO A 138 -10.29 -9.49 7.73
C PRO A 138 -9.57 -9.14 6.41
N ARG A 139 -10.02 -8.11 5.67
CA ARG A 139 -9.43 -7.67 4.39
C ARG A 139 -8.92 -6.22 4.41
N LEU A 140 -9.35 -5.40 5.37
CA LEU A 140 -8.94 -4.01 5.52
C LEU A 140 -8.60 -3.68 6.97
N LYS A 141 -7.39 -3.17 7.22
CA LYS A 141 -6.89 -2.87 8.58
C LYS A 141 -6.83 -1.36 8.75
N LEU A 142 -7.18 -0.88 9.94
CA LEU A 142 -7.08 0.52 10.28
C LEU A 142 -6.09 0.66 11.44
N TRP A 143 -4.98 1.35 11.20
CA TRP A 143 -4.11 1.82 12.27
C TRP A 143 -4.27 3.33 12.43
N GLU A 144 -4.30 3.80 13.68
CA GLU A 144 -4.45 5.21 14.01
C GLU A 144 -3.34 5.70 14.96
N GLY A 145 -3.07 6.99 14.88
CA GLY A 145 -2.17 7.69 15.78
C GLY A 145 -2.33 9.18 15.64
N ALA A 146 -1.58 9.94 16.44
CA ALA A 146 -1.61 11.38 16.38
C ALA A 146 -0.25 11.97 16.78
N THR A 147 0.00 13.16 16.27
CA THR A 147 1.04 14.08 16.71
C THR A 147 0.38 15.36 17.21
N ASP A 148 1.17 16.35 17.60
CA ASP A 148 0.66 17.64 18.05
C ASP A 148 -0.11 18.38 16.95
N ASP A 149 0.28 18.20 15.68
CA ASP A 149 -0.25 18.93 14.52
C ASP A 149 -1.10 18.08 13.56
N ALA A 150 -1.09 16.75 13.70
CA ALA A 150 -1.81 15.87 12.78
C ALA A 150 -2.49 14.66 13.45
N ILE A 151 -3.61 14.23 12.85
CA ILE A 151 -4.24 12.93 13.07
C ILE A 151 -3.78 12.01 11.93
N MET A 152 -3.23 10.84 12.26
CA MET A 152 -2.78 9.84 11.30
C MET A 152 -3.74 8.66 11.25
N VAL A 153 -4.08 8.25 10.04
CA VAL A 153 -4.85 7.03 9.78
C VAL A 153 -4.18 6.26 8.65
N VAL A 154 -3.88 4.99 8.86
CA VAL A 154 -3.35 4.08 7.85
C VAL A 154 -4.37 3.00 7.57
N LEU A 155 -4.83 2.92 6.32
CA LEU A 155 -5.70 1.86 5.84
C LEU A 155 -4.85 0.84 5.05
N GLY A 156 -4.76 -0.37 5.57
CA GLY A 156 -4.08 -1.49 4.93
C GLY A 156 -5.04 -2.39 4.18
N PHE A 157 -4.75 -2.64 2.90
CA PHE A 157 -5.59 -3.40 1.98
C PHE A 157 -4.94 -4.76 1.71
N SER A 158 -5.63 -5.85 2.06
CA SER A 158 -5.14 -7.21 1.81
C SER A 158 -5.09 -7.48 0.31
N GLY A 159 -4.00 -8.09 -0.17
CA GLY A 159 -3.99 -8.70 -1.48
C GLY A 159 -4.72 -10.04 -1.49
N THR A 160 -4.57 -10.78 -2.59
CA THR A 160 -5.26 -12.04 -2.79
C THR A 160 -4.87 -13.07 -1.74
N ARG A 161 -5.84 -13.50 -0.94
CA ARG A 161 -5.67 -14.63 -0.05
C ARG A 161 -6.20 -15.90 -0.72
N LEU A 162 -5.35 -16.92 -0.85
CA LEU A 162 -5.70 -18.15 -1.58
C LEU A 162 -6.78 -18.98 -0.87
N ASP A 163 -6.98 -18.76 0.43
CA ASP A 163 -8.06 -19.36 1.23
C ASP A 163 -9.39 -18.60 1.10
N ALA A 164 -9.41 -17.44 0.43
CA ALA A 164 -10.58 -16.59 0.25
C ALA A 164 -11.06 -16.58 -1.21
N THR A 165 -12.07 -17.40 -1.52
CA THR A 165 -12.65 -17.51 -2.88
C THR A 165 -13.06 -16.17 -3.48
N ASN A 166 -13.55 -15.22 -2.66
CA ASN A 166 -13.97 -13.90 -3.13
C ASN A 166 -12.79 -13.07 -3.67
N ASP A 167 -11.59 -13.22 -3.11
CA ASP A 167 -10.41 -12.50 -3.61
C ASP A 167 -9.99 -13.02 -5.00
N LEU A 168 -9.98 -14.34 -5.17
CA LEU A 168 -9.73 -14.98 -6.47
C LEU A 168 -10.76 -14.57 -7.53
N LEU A 169 -12.03 -14.46 -7.13
CA LEU A 169 -13.08 -13.97 -8.01
C LEU A 169 -12.87 -12.50 -8.38
N CYS A 170 -12.40 -11.66 -7.46
CA CYS A 170 -12.03 -10.28 -7.78
C CYS A 170 -10.90 -10.26 -8.83
N ASP A 171 -9.85 -11.08 -8.68
CA ASP A 171 -8.78 -11.17 -9.68
C ASP A 171 -9.29 -11.58 -11.06
N MET A 172 -10.20 -12.56 -11.14
CA MET A 172 -10.80 -12.97 -12.41
C MET A 172 -11.68 -11.87 -13.01
N ARG A 173 -12.55 -11.25 -12.20
CA ARG A 173 -13.46 -10.19 -12.66
C ARG A 173 -12.71 -8.92 -13.05
N SER A 174 -11.52 -8.68 -12.51
CA SER A 174 -10.69 -7.54 -12.87
C SER A 174 -10.33 -7.49 -14.36
N GLN A 175 -10.39 -8.61 -15.09
CA GLN A 175 -10.22 -8.66 -16.54
C GLN A 175 -11.31 -7.89 -17.30
N ILE A 176 -12.48 -7.69 -16.68
CA ILE A 176 -13.61 -6.99 -17.25
C ILE A 176 -13.54 -5.53 -16.80
N ALA A 177 -13.50 -4.60 -17.76
CA ALA A 177 -13.53 -3.18 -17.44
C ALA A 177 -14.98 -2.70 -17.26
N GLN A 178 -15.29 -2.08 -16.13
CA GLN A 178 -16.60 -1.49 -15.84
C GLN A 178 -16.50 0.01 -15.53
N PRO A 179 -17.55 0.80 -15.81
CA PRO A 179 -17.61 2.19 -15.37
C PRO A 179 -17.39 2.31 -13.87
N HIS A 180 -16.51 3.22 -13.50
CA HIS A 180 -16.19 3.54 -12.13
C HIS A 180 -17.33 4.32 -11.47
N VAL A 181 -17.72 3.92 -10.26
CA VAL A 181 -18.67 4.64 -9.41
C VAL A 181 -18.01 4.88 -8.07
N ASN A 182 -17.98 6.14 -7.62
CA ASN A 182 -17.49 6.47 -6.29
C ASN A 182 -18.55 6.05 -5.26
N ILE A 183 -18.20 5.08 -4.41
CA ILE A 183 -19.15 4.46 -3.48
C ILE A 183 -19.52 5.35 -2.29
N LEU A 184 -18.71 6.37 -2.02
CA LEU A 184 -18.91 7.28 -0.89
C LEU A 184 -19.95 8.36 -1.21
N ASP A 185 -20.02 8.78 -2.48
CA ASP A 185 -21.05 9.64 -3.06
C ASP A 185 -20.98 9.58 -4.59
N GLU A 186 -22.05 9.12 -5.23
CA GLU A 186 -22.12 8.91 -6.69
C GLU A 186 -21.96 10.20 -7.51
N ARG A 187 -22.11 11.38 -6.89
CA ARG A 187 -21.92 12.69 -7.53
C ARG A 187 -20.45 13.08 -7.64
N LEU A 188 -19.55 12.39 -6.93
CA LEU A 188 -18.13 12.66 -6.97
C LEU A 188 -17.50 12.23 -8.31
N PRO A 189 -16.33 12.77 -8.66
CA PRO A 189 -15.63 12.40 -9.89
C PRO A 189 -15.41 10.89 -10.05
N THR A 190 -15.28 10.44 -11.29
CA THR A 190 -15.09 9.02 -11.63
C THR A 190 -13.81 8.77 -12.45
N LEU A 191 -13.24 7.57 -12.32
CA LEU A 191 -12.00 7.17 -13.00
C LEU A 191 -12.19 6.70 -14.45
N GLY A 192 -13.38 6.80 -15.03
CA GLY A 192 -13.69 6.16 -16.31
C GLY A 192 -13.94 4.67 -16.11
N LYS A 193 -13.30 3.79 -16.89
CA LYS A 193 -13.49 2.33 -16.74
C LYS A 193 -12.32 1.69 -15.98
N VAL A 194 -12.64 0.99 -14.89
CA VAL A 194 -11.69 0.28 -14.01
C VAL A 194 -11.96 -1.23 -14.05
N GLY A 195 -10.98 -2.05 -13.67
CA GLY A 195 -11.19 -3.49 -13.51
C GLY A 195 -12.32 -3.77 -12.52
N ALA A 196 -13.28 -4.61 -12.92
CA ALA A 196 -14.52 -4.79 -12.18
C ALA A 196 -14.28 -5.35 -10.79
N GLY A 197 -13.42 -6.35 -10.68
CA GLY A 197 -13.02 -6.91 -9.40
C GLY A 197 -12.33 -5.93 -8.45
N TRP A 198 -11.53 -4.97 -8.96
CA TRP A 198 -10.90 -3.94 -8.12
C TRP A 198 -11.95 -3.05 -7.47
N GLN A 199 -12.95 -2.64 -8.25
CA GLN A 199 -14.05 -1.84 -7.76
C GLN A 199 -14.97 -2.62 -6.82
N GLU A 200 -15.33 -3.87 -7.17
CA GLU A 200 -16.15 -4.73 -6.32
C GLU A 200 -15.49 -5.00 -4.97
N TRP A 201 -14.17 -5.24 -4.97
CA TRP A 201 -13.38 -5.38 -3.75
C TRP A 201 -13.56 -4.14 -2.87
N TRP A 202 -13.32 -2.95 -3.40
CA TRP A 202 -13.43 -1.70 -2.64
C TRP A 202 -14.86 -1.43 -2.18
N HIS A 203 -15.85 -1.58 -3.06
CA HIS A 203 -17.26 -1.35 -2.72
C HIS A 203 -17.72 -2.29 -1.61
N SER A 204 -17.32 -3.57 -1.66
CA SER A 204 -17.64 -4.55 -0.62
C SER A 204 -17.08 -4.14 0.75
N GLU A 205 -15.83 -3.68 0.82
CA GLU A 205 -15.21 -3.26 2.07
C GLU A 205 -15.72 -1.89 2.57
N ALA A 206 -16.02 -0.98 1.65
CA ALA A 206 -16.54 0.34 1.98
C ALA A 206 -17.93 0.26 2.62
N GLN A 207 -18.76 -0.68 2.16
CA GLN A 207 -20.12 -0.92 2.65
C GLN A 207 -20.21 -1.94 3.78
N LEU A 208 -19.14 -2.71 4.06
CA LEU A 208 -19.14 -3.70 5.13
C LEU A 208 -19.31 -3.00 6.50
N PRO A 209 -20.34 -3.36 7.30
CA PRO A 209 -20.51 -2.80 8.63
C PRO A 209 -19.36 -3.18 9.56
N ARG A 210 -18.87 -2.19 10.32
CA ARG A 210 -17.88 -2.32 11.39
C ARG A 210 -18.58 -2.27 12.75
N ALA A 211 -17.81 -2.10 13.83
CA ALA A 211 -18.38 -1.83 15.14
C ALA A 211 -19.41 -0.70 15.07
N GLU A 212 -20.49 -0.84 15.86
CA GLU A 212 -21.62 0.09 15.91
C GLU A 212 -22.39 0.24 14.58
N GLY A 213 -22.14 -0.63 13.60
CA GLY A 213 -22.78 -0.57 12.28
C GLY A 213 -22.17 0.47 11.34
N ALA A 214 -21.06 1.09 11.73
CA ALA A 214 -20.39 2.11 10.92
C ALA A 214 -19.88 1.52 9.59
N ILE A 215 -20.13 2.23 8.49
CA ILE A 215 -19.49 1.94 7.20
C ILE A 215 -18.28 2.85 6.99
N MET A 216 -17.48 2.60 5.95
CA MET A 216 -16.25 3.37 5.73
C MET A 216 -16.52 4.88 5.58
N LYS A 217 -17.66 5.25 4.99
CA LYS A 217 -18.09 6.64 4.92
C LYS A 217 -18.18 7.30 6.30
N ASP A 218 -18.74 6.61 7.29
CA ASP A 218 -18.88 7.12 8.65
C ASP A 218 -17.52 7.23 9.35
N VAL A 219 -16.64 6.26 9.12
CA VAL A 219 -15.25 6.28 9.62
C VAL A 219 -14.51 7.50 9.09
N LEU A 220 -14.62 7.80 7.79
CA LEU A 220 -13.99 8.98 7.18
C LEU A 220 -14.56 10.29 7.73
N ILE A 221 -15.88 10.36 7.95
CA ILE A 221 -16.53 11.52 8.58
C ILE A 221 -16.00 11.72 10.01
N ARG A 222 -15.90 10.64 10.80
CA ARG A 222 -15.37 10.68 12.18
C ARG A 222 -13.97 11.29 12.21
N TYR A 223 -13.03 10.77 11.42
CA TYR A 223 -11.66 11.30 11.43
C TYR A 223 -11.56 12.71 10.84
N SER A 224 -12.35 13.03 9.81
CA SER A 224 -12.39 14.39 9.27
C SER A 224 -12.91 15.40 10.30
N ASN A 225 -13.92 15.04 11.10
CA ASN A 225 -14.44 15.90 12.15
C ASN A 225 -13.44 15.99 13.31
N LEU A 226 -12.87 14.87 13.75
CA LEU A 226 -11.85 14.85 14.81
C LEU A 226 -10.67 15.76 14.48
N ALA A 227 -10.14 15.67 13.25
CA ALA A 227 -9.05 16.53 12.79
C ALA A 227 -9.46 18.02 12.80
N ARG A 228 -10.65 18.34 12.27
CA ARG A 228 -11.18 19.71 12.23
C ARG A 228 -11.37 20.28 13.64
N ASP A 229 -12.04 19.54 14.51
CA ASP A 229 -12.40 19.97 15.88
C ASP A 229 -11.14 20.13 16.75
N SER A 230 -10.09 19.36 16.45
CA SER A 230 -8.80 19.46 17.12
C SER A 230 -7.85 20.49 16.48
N GLY A 231 -8.24 21.14 15.38
CA GLY A 231 -7.37 22.06 14.64
C GLY A 231 -6.13 21.39 14.01
N LYS A 232 -6.19 20.07 13.76
CA LYS A 232 -5.08 19.26 13.23
C LYS A 232 -5.28 18.94 11.75
N ALA A 233 -4.20 18.64 11.04
CA ALA A 233 -4.27 18.08 9.69
C ALA A 233 -4.67 16.60 9.72
N LEU A 234 -5.45 16.14 8.74
CA LEU A 234 -5.72 14.70 8.55
C LEU A 234 -4.71 14.12 7.56
N LEU A 235 -3.85 13.21 8.03
CA LEU A 235 -2.87 12.49 7.22
C LEU A 235 -3.34 11.03 7.05
N MET A 236 -3.98 10.76 5.92
CA MET A 236 -4.56 9.45 5.61
C MET A 236 -3.69 8.71 4.61
N SER A 237 -3.05 7.63 5.06
CA SER A 237 -2.27 6.75 4.19
C SER A 237 -3.07 5.50 3.84
N LEU A 238 -3.00 5.09 2.58
CA LEU A 238 -3.55 3.84 2.10
C LEU A 238 -2.39 2.99 1.59
N THR A 239 -2.32 1.74 1.99
CA THR A 239 -1.24 0.84 1.59
C THR A 239 -1.80 -0.52 1.22
N GLY A 240 -1.21 -1.14 0.20
CA GLY A 240 -1.66 -2.45 -0.25
C GLY A 240 -0.66 -3.11 -1.17
N HIS A 241 -0.81 -4.42 -1.30
CA HIS A 241 0.03 -5.26 -2.13
C HIS A 241 -0.82 -6.07 -3.12
N SER A 242 -0.35 -6.23 -4.37
CA SER A 242 -1.06 -7.02 -5.39
C SER A 242 -2.50 -6.52 -5.59
N LEU A 243 -3.53 -7.38 -5.50
CA LEU A 243 -4.95 -7.00 -5.46
C LEU A 243 -5.23 -5.82 -4.49
N GLY A 244 -4.64 -5.84 -3.30
CA GLY A 244 -4.83 -4.81 -2.29
C GLY A 244 -4.24 -3.46 -2.70
N ALA A 245 -3.19 -3.47 -3.53
CA ALA A 245 -2.62 -2.25 -4.09
C ALA A 245 -3.59 -1.58 -5.07
N SER A 246 -4.25 -2.34 -5.94
CA SER A 246 -5.29 -1.81 -6.83
C SER A 246 -6.54 -1.37 -6.05
N GLY A 247 -6.94 -2.11 -5.02
CA GLY A 247 -8.00 -1.70 -4.09
C GLY A 247 -7.68 -0.36 -3.43
N ALA A 248 -6.47 -0.20 -2.88
CA ALA A 248 -5.99 1.04 -2.27
C ALA A 248 -5.94 2.22 -3.27
N MET A 249 -5.66 1.95 -4.55
CA MET A 249 -5.66 2.98 -5.59
C MET A 249 -7.08 3.45 -5.94
N VAL A 250 -8.05 2.54 -6.07
CA VAL A 250 -9.47 2.92 -6.27
C VAL A 250 -9.98 3.67 -5.03
N ALA A 251 -9.77 3.10 -3.84
CA ALA A 251 -10.20 3.68 -2.58
C ALA A 251 -9.57 5.05 -2.33
N GLY A 252 -8.27 5.21 -2.60
CA GLY A 252 -7.55 6.46 -2.39
C GLY A 252 -8.07 7.58 -3.28
N PHE A 253 -8.46 7.27 -4.52
CA PHE A 253 -9.16 8.23 -5.38
C PHE A 253 -10.52 8.64 -4.79
N ASP A 254 -11.32 7.65 -4.38
CA ASP A 254 -12.67 7.89 -3.85
C ASP A 254 -12.63 8.73 -2.57
N ILE A 255 -11.78 8.33 -1.63
CA ILE A 255 -11.57 8.96 -0.33
C ILE A 255 -11.05 10.38 -0.50
N ALA A 256 -10.07 10.61 -1.38
CA ALA A 256 -9.54 11.94 -1.62
C ALA A 256 -10.62 12.89 -2.11
N HIS A 257 -11.46 12.48 -3.06
CA HIS A 257 -12.57 13.30 -3.53
C HIS A 257 -13.65 13.52 -2.46
N PHE A 258 -13.96 12.50 -1.67
CA PHE A 258 -14.92 12.60 -0.58
C PHE A 258 -14.47 13.57 0.51
N LEU A 259 -13.23 13.43 1.00
CA LEU A 259 -12.66 14.31 2.01
C LEU A 259 -12.49 15.75 1.51
N ARG A 260 -12.13 15.93 0.23
CA ARG A 260 -12.10 17.25 -0.41
C ARG A 260 -13.48 17.91 -0.44
N ALA A 261 -14.52 17.17 -0.82
CA ALA A 261 -15.89 17.67 -0.83
C ALA A 261 -16.40 18.01 0.58
N ALA A 262 -15.91 17.31 1.62
CA ALA A 262 -16.18 17.60 3.02
C ALA A 262 -15.33 18.77 3.59
N GLY A 263 -14.46 19.38 2.79
CA GLY A 263 -13.61 20.50 3.21
C GLY A 263 -12.50 20.10 4.18
N ALA A 264 -12.06 18.84 4.17
CA ALA A 264 -10.93 18.40 5.00
C ALA A 264 -9.61 19.05 4.56
N SER A 265 -8.67 19.17 5.49
CA SER A 265 -7.30 19.63 5.27
C SER A 265 -6.29 18.55 5.62
N GLY A 266 -5.14 18.52 4.94
CA GLY A 266 -4.08 17.54 5.17
C GLY A 266 -3.68 16.82 3.89
N LYS A 267 -3.54 15.49 3.94
CA LYS A 267 -3.04 14.71 2.80
C LYS A 267 -3.61 13.29 2.76
N VAL A 268 -3.90 12.81 1.55
CA VAL A 268 -4.17 11.40 1.26
C VAL A 268 -3.00 10.82 0.46
N SER A 269 -2.32 9.81 1.00
CA SER A 269 -1.13 9.19 0.41
C SER A 269 -1.36 7.70 0.13
N VAL A 270 -1.23 7.26 -1.12
CA VAL A 270 -1.40 5.85 -1.52
C VAL A 270 -0.01 5.22 -1.76
N TYR A 271 0.26 4.09 -1.13
CA TYR A 271 1.45 3.26 -1.28
C TYR A 271 1.05 1.91 -1.88
N ALA A 272 1.21 1.79 -3.20
CA ALA A 272 0.82 0.62 -3.97
C ALA A 272 2.04 -0.24 -4.27
N PHE A 273 2.15 -1.41 -3.64
CA PHE A 273 3.24 -2.37 -3.85
C PHE A 273 2.83 -3.43 -4.87
N ASN A 274 3.61 -3.54 -5.94
CA ASN A 274 3.36 -4.43 -7.07
C ASN A 274 1.90 -4.41 -7.57
N PRO A 275 1.33 -3.22 -7.85
CA PRO A 275 -0.06 -3.15 -8.30
C PRO A 275 -0.22 -3.80 -9.68
N PRO A 276 -1.33 -4.52 -9.93
CA PRO A 276 -1.81 -4.76 -11.27
C PRO A 276 -2.39 -3.49 -11.91
N ARG A 277 -2.60 -3.55 -13.22
CA ARG A 277 -3.18 -2.47 -14.04
C ARG A 277 -4.58 -2.15 -13.56
N LEU A 278 -4.89 -0.85 -13.49
CA LEU A 278 -6.11 -0.37 -12.84
C LEU A 278 -7.33 -0.33 -13.79
N GLY A 279 -7.15 0.09 -15.05
CA GLY A 279 -8.29 0.31 -15.95
C GLY A 279 -7.92 0.63 -17.39
N GLN A 280 -8.92 0.94 -18.22
CA GLN A 280 -8.75 1.08 -19.67
C GLN A 280 -8.07 2.38 -20.11
N ALA A 281 -7.82 2.50 -21.42
CA ALA A 281 -7.23 3.68 -22.05
C ALA A 281 -7.88 4.98 -21.56
N GLY A 282 -7.04 5.96 -21.22
CA GLY A 282 -7.45 7.24 -20.63
C GLY A 282 -7.36 7.29 -19.10
N ILE A 283 -7.30 6.15 -18.40
CA ILE A 283 -7.15 6.15 -16.93
C ILE A 283 -5.87 6.85 -16.47
N VAL A 284 -4.80 6.73 -17.26
CA VAL A 284 -3.50 7.40 -17.03
C VAL A 284 -3.65 8.91 -16.83
N ARG A 285 -4.50 9.55 -17.66
CA ARG A 285 -4.73 11.00 -17.62
C ARG A 285 -5.84 11.36 -16.63
N ARG A 286 -6.99 10.68 -16.69
CA ARG A 286 -8.15 10.97 -15.83
C ARG A 286 -7.82 10.90 -14.34
N TYR A 287 -7.05 9.89 -13.92
CA TYR A 287 -6.63 9.74 -12.53
C TYR A 287 -5.84 10.97 -12.07
N ARG A 288 -4.88 11.43 -12.89
CA ARG A 288 -4.07 12.62 -12.61
C ARG A 288 -4.93 13.88 -12.64
N ASP A 289 -5.59 14.15 -13.77
CA ASP A 289 -6.26 15.40 -14.07
C ASP A 289 -7.35 15.74 -13.05
N SER A 290 -8.07 14.72 -12.55
CA SER A 290 -9.11 14.90 -11.53
C SER A 290 -8.54 15.32 -10.16
N LEU A 291 -7.32 14.88 -9.86
CA LEU A 291 -6.70 15.10 -8.55
C LEU A 291 -5.78 16.33 -8.51
N THR A 292 -5.27 16.79 -9.65
CA THR A 292 -4.44 18.01 -9.82
C THR A 292 -5.23 19.33 -9.79
N SER A 293 -6.57 19.30 -9.81
CA SER A 293 -7.40 20.52 -9.90
C SER A 293 -7.48 21.33 -8.59
N GLU A 294 -7.54 22.66 -8.72
CA GLU A 294 -7.23 23.70 -7.71
C GLU A 294 -8.16 23.83 -6.48
N ARG A 295 -7.60 24.47 -5.42
CA ARG A 295 -8.25 25.03 -4.20
C ARG A 295 -8.61 24.07 -3.07
N SER A 296 -7.96 22.92 -3.00
CA SER A 296 -8.10 22.02 -1.86
C SER A 296 -6.97 22.21 -0.84
N ALA A 297 -7.31 22.26 0.45
CA ALA A 297 -6.35 22.14 1.55
C ALA A 297 -5.92 20.67 1.79
N LEU A 298 -6.59 19.71 1.15
CA LEU A 298 -6.24 18.29 1.11
C LEU A 298 -5.41 17.97 -0.13
N GLN A 299 -4.13 17.66 0.08
CA GLN A 299 -3.22 17.18 -0.96
C GLN A 299 -3.43 15.69 -1.23
N PHE A 300 -2.95 15.23 -2.38
CA PHE A 300 -2.97 13.82 -2.76
C PHE A 300 -1.59 13.33 -3.19
N THR A 301 -1.24 12.09 -2.89
CA THR A 301 -0.04 11.47 -3.46
C THR A 301 -0.28 10.00 -3.78
N LEU A 302 0.15 9.55 -4.95
CA LEU A 302 0.20 8.14 -5.32
C LEU A 302 1.66 7.70 -5.53
N ARG A 303 2.10 6.69 -4.77
CA ARG A 303 3.42 6.07 -4.85
C ARG A 303 3.26 4.61 -5.24
N GLN A 304 3.69 4.27 -6.45
CA GLN A 304 3.64 2.92 -7.00
C GLN A 304 5.04 2.31 -6.98
N PHE A 305 5.19 1.15 -6.37
CA PHE A 305 6.44 0.40 -6.27
C PHE A 305 6.30 -0.87 -7.09
N THR A 306 7.11 -0.99 -8.13
CA THR A 306 7.01 -2.03 -9.15
C THR A 306 8.37 -2.70 -9.31
N ARG A 307 8.41 -4.01 -9.47
CA ARG A 307 9.66 -4.73 -9.78
C ARG A 307 9.70 -5.22 -11.21
N THR A 308 10.83 -5.02 -11.88
CA THR A 308 11.03 -5.56 -13.23
C THR A 308 10.84 -7.09 -13.21
N LEU A 309 10.22 -7.64 -14.26
CA LEU A 309 9.88 -9.06 -14.38
C LEU A 309 8.84 -9.58 -13.37
N ASP A 310 8.15 -8.71 -12.64
CA ASP A 310 6.94 -9.12 -11.93
C ASP A 310 5.82 -9.40 -12.95
N PRO A 311 5.28 -10.64 -13.00
CA PRO A 311 4.25 -11.01 -13.95
C PRO A 311 2.94 -10.22 -13.76
N ILE A 312 2.64 -9.76 -12.55
CA ILE A 312 1.36 -9.11 -12.23
C ILE A 312 1.23 -7.73 -12.89
N GLN A 313 2.33 -7.06 -13.20
CA GLN A 313 2.32 -5.74 -13.84
C GLN A 313 1.76 -5.75 -15.28
N SER A 314 1.66 -6.93 -15.89
CA SER A 314 1.06 -7.11 -17.21
C SER A 314 -0.44 -7.43 -17.15
N MET A 315 -0.99 -7.63 -15.96
CA MET A 315 -2.39 -7.97 -15.72
C MET A 315 -3.16 -6.78 -15.15
N PRO A 316 -4.47 -6.64 -15.44
CA PRO A 316 -5.22 -7.34 -16.48
C PRO A 316 -4.77 -6.95 -17.89
N PHE A 317 -5.02 -7.81 -18.87
CA PHE A 317 -4.71 -7.50 -20.27
C PHE A 317 -5.56 -6.31 -20.75
N PHE A 318 -5.02 -5.52 -21.68
CA PHE A 318 -5.70 -4.33 -22.24
C PHE A 318 -6.06 -3.22 -21.24
N MET A 319 -5.52 -3.31 -20.02
CA MET A 319 -5.58 -2.23 -19.03
C MET A 319 -4.22 -1.53 -18.89
N HIS A 320 -4.24 -0.41 -18.19
CA HIS A 320 -3.10 0.45 -17.94
C HIS A 320 -3.03 0.82 -16.46
N HIS A 321 -1.81 1.05 -15.99
CA HIS A 321 -1.55 1.64 -14.69
C HIS A 321 -1.79 3.15 -14.74
N PRO A 322 -2.32 3.77 -13.68
CA PRO A 322 -2.43 5.22 -13.62
C PRO A 322 -1.04 5.85 -13.58
N HIS A 323 -0.86 6.94 -14.31
CA HIS A 323 0.37 7.72 -14.38
C HIS A 323 1.65 6.97 -14.82
N TRP A 324 1.59 5.69 -15.17
CA TRP A 324 2.78 4.95 -15.60
C TRP A 324 3.08 5.24 -17.08
N ASN A 325 4.10 6.08 -17.32
CA ASN A 325 4.49 6.45 -18.67
C ASN A 325 5.26 5.30 -19.35
N GLN A 326 4.59 4.56 -20.24
CA GLN A 326 5.21 3.46 -21.00
C GLN A 326 6.26 3.95 -22.02
N ASP A 327 6.10 5.17 -22.56
CA ASP A 327 6.99 5.71 -23.61
C ASP A 327 8.44 5.97 -23.15
N ARG A 328 8.69 6.09 -21.83
CA ARG A 328 10.05 6.23 -21.28
C ARG A 328 10.73 4.89 -20.97
N ALA A 329 9.99 3.78 -20.98
CA ALA A 329 10.58 2.45 -20.81
C ALA A 329 11.39 2.00 -22.03
N ALA A 330 11.15 2.59 -23.21
CA ALA A 330 11.88 2.30 -24.43
C ALA A 330 13.31 2.89 -24.48
N THR A 331 13.64 3.86 -23.62
CA THR A 331 14.93 4.58 -23.64
C THR A 331 15.99 4.03 -22.68
N GLY A 332 15.77 2.86 -22.08
CA GLY A 332 16.81 2.13 -21.33
C GLY A 332 17.21 2.72 -19.97
N GLU A 333 16.81 3.94 -19.63
CA GLU A 333 16.97 4.50 -18.29
C GLU A 333 15.80 4.08 -17.39
N ARG A 334 16.13 3.46 -16.24
CA ARG A 334 15.24 3.04 -15.13
C ARG A 334 13.90 3.80 -15.15
N ALA A 335 12.84 3.18 -15.66
CA ALA A 335 11.57 3.82 -15.99
C ALA A 335 10.70 4.13 -14.76
N GLY A 336 11.25 4.86 -13.78
CA GLY A 336 10.44 5.55 -12.79
C GLY A 336 9.79 6.78 -13.41
N SER A 337 8.54 7.07 -13.09
CA SER A 337 7.82 8.27 -13.52
C SER A 337 7.51 9.14 -12.30
N ALA A 338 7.60 10.46 -12.46
CA ALA A 338 7.17 11.42 -11.46
C ALA A 338 6.51 12.59 -12.18
N GLY A 339 5.43 13.09 -11.62
CA GLY A 339 4.71 14.24 -12.16
C GLY A 339 3.54 14.61 -11.25
N GLY A 340 2.89 15.72 -11.56
CA GLY A 340 1.88 16.30 -10.68
C GLY A 340 2.10 17.79 -10.52
N ASP A 341 1.49 18.35 -9.49
CA ASP A 341 1.58 19.74 -9.08
C ASP A 341 1.56 19.85 -7.54
N ARG A 342 1.33 21.06 -7.01
CA ARG A 342 1.25 21.31 -5.57
C ARG A 342 0.10 20.61 -4.86
N PHE A 343 -0.93 20.14 -5.58
CA PHE A 343 -2.14 19.53 -5.02
C PHE A 343 -2.15 18.01 -5.14
N ALA A 344 -1.49 17.47 -6.17
CA ALA A 344 -1.36 16.03 -6.35
C ALA A 344 -0.02 15.62 -6.94
N GLN A 345 0.62 14.63 -6.32
CA GLN A 345 1.87 14.02 -6.80
C GLN A 345 1.64 12.56 -7.19
N PHE A 346 2.30 12.12 -8.26
CA PHE A 346 2.24 10.75 -8.73
C PHE A 346 3.65 10.26 -9.04
N VAL A 347 4.05 9.19 -8.36
CA VAL A 347 5.39 8.60 -8.46
C VAL A 347 5.26 7.11 -8.74
N THR A 348 6.02 6.64 -9.72
CA THR A 348 6.24 5.22 -9.99
C THR A 348 7.72 4.93 -9.86
N ILE A 349 8.07 3.93 -9.08
CA ILE A 349 9.42 3.42 -8.90
C ILE A 349 9.48 2.01 -9.43
N THR A 350 10.42 1.76 -10.34
CA THR A 350 10.69 0.42 -10.87
C THR A 350 12.05 -0.07 -10.39
N ASP A 351 12.06 -1.11 -9.57
CA ASP A 351 13.28 -1.77 -9.07
C ASP A 351 13.73 -2.92 -10.00
N GLN A 352 14.97 -3.36 -9.81
CA GLN A 352 15.56 -4.50 -10.50
C GLN A 352 14.93 -5.83 -10.05
N PRO A 353 14.92 -6.85 -10.92
CA PRO A 353 14.42 -8.16 -10.53
C PRO A 353 15.32 -8.75 -9.45
N ALA A 354 14.72 -9.34 -8.42
CA ALA A 354 15.44 -10.15 -7.44
C ALA A 354 15.85 -11.50 -8.04
N SER A 355 15.01 -12.03 -8.94
CA SER A 355 15.21 -13.32 -9.58
C SER A 355 14.80 -13.29 -11.04
N ARG A 356 15.66 -13.82 -11.92
CA ARG A 356 15.34 -14.03 -13.35
C ARG A 356 14.80 -15.43 -13.63
N ILE A 357 14.87 -16.32 -12.65
CA ILE A 357 14.50 -17.73 -12.79
C ILE A 357 13.13 -17.96 -12.13
N ASN A 358 12.97 -17.47 -10.90
CA ASN A 358 11.70 -17.53 -10.18
C ASN A 358 11.02 -16.17 -10.20
N LEU A 359 10.20 -15.91 -11.22
CA LEU A 359 9.55 -14.61 -11.38
C LEU A 359 8.55 -14.29 -10.25
N ALA A 360 8.05 -15.30 -9.54
CA ALA A 360 7.14 -15.09 -8.40
C ALA A 360 7.82 -14.35 -7.24
N GLU A 361 9.13 -14.59 -7.00
CA GLU A 361 9.89 -13.87 -5.96
C GLU A 361 9.92 -12.36 -6.21
N ASN A 362 9.86 -11.92 -7.47
CA ASN A 362 9.84 -10.50 -7.80
C ASN A 362 8.54 -9.82 -7.36
N HIS A 363 7.47 -10.60 -7.18
CA HIS A 363 6.18 -10.11 -6.72
C HIS A 363 6.12 -9.96 -5.19
N GLU A 364 6.98 -10.62 -4.42
CA GLU A 364 6.84 -10.64 -2.95
C GLU A 364 7.12 -9.30 -2.25
N LEU A 365 6.50 -9.09 -1.08
CA LEU A 365 6.78 -7.89 -0.27
C LEU A 365 8.15 -7.92 0.42
N THR A 366 8.64 -9.10 0.81
CA THR A 366 9.94 -9.32 1.48
C THR A 366 11.09 -8.70 0.71
N VAL A 367 10.94 -8.71 -0.60
CA VAL A 367 11.90 -8.32 -1.61
C VAL A 367 12.10 -6.80 -1.65
N TRP A 368 11.16 -6.03 -1.09
CA TRP A 368 11.20 -4.56 -0.97
C TRP A 368 11.92 -4.04 0.27
N GLY A 369 11.96 -4.80 1.37
CA GLY A 369 12.61 -4.35 2.61
C GLY A 369 14.09 -3.98 2.41
N PRO A 370 14.94 -4.89 1.91
CA PRO A 370 16.33 -4.56 1.61
C PRO A 370 16.49 -3.41 0.61
N TYR A 371 15.53 -3.25 -0.31
CA TYR A 371 15.54 -2.15 -1.27
C TYR A 371 15.37 -0.80 -0.59
N PHE A 372 14.36 -0.63 0.26
CA PHE A 372 14.11 0.62 0.98
C PHE A 372 15.18 0.94 2.01
N LEU A 373 15.80 -0.07 2.62
CA LEU A 373 16.78 0.15 3.67
C LEU A 373 18.18 0.47 3.14
N SER A 374 18.57 -0.11 2.00
CA SER A 374 19.97 -0.05 1.56
C SER A 374 20.22 0.19 0.07
N LYS A 375 19.25 -0.06 -0.81
CA LYS A 375 19.46 0.01 -2.27
C LYS A 375 18.83 1.24 -2.93
N ILE A 376 17.88 1.88 -2.26
CA ILE A 376 17.29 3.11 -2.75
C ILE A 376 18.26 4.28 -2.49
N GLU A 377 18.69 4.90 -3.59
CA GLU A 377 19.58 6.07 -3.58
C GLU A 377 18.84 7.30 -3.01
N PRO A 378 19.53 8.21 -2.28
CA PRO A 378 18.90 9.40 -1.69
C PRO A 378 18.12 10.26 -2.70
N ALA A 379 18.64 10.44 -3.91
CA ALA A 379 17.95 11.17 -4.98
C ALA A 379 16.61 10.53 -5.38
N LYS A 380 16.48 9.20 -5.26
CA LYS A 380 15.19 8.51 -5.48
C LYS A 380 14.23 8.73 -4.33
N LEU A 381 14.72 8.78 -3.08
CA LEU A 381 13.89 9.12 -1.92
C LEU A 381 13.34 10.55 -2.03
N GLN A 382 14.18 11.51 -2.42
CA GLN A 382 13.76 12.87 -2.77
C GLN A 382 12.66 12.86 -3.83
N ARG A 383 12.82 12.09 -4.90
CA ARG A 383 11.80 11.98 -5.94
C ARG A 383 10.46 11.39 -5.45
N ILE A 384 10.48 10.52 -4.43
CA ILE A 384 9.28 9.87 -3.87
C ILE A 384 8.49 10.79 -2.94
N PHE A 385 9.19 11.63 -2.18
CA PHE A 385 8.59 12.40 -1.08
C PHE A 385 8.58 13.92 -1.31
N SER A 386 9.56 14.47 -2.03
CA SER A 386 9.60 15.89 -2.31
C SER A 386 8.52 16.27 -3.34
N PRO A 387 7.73 17.33 -3.11
CA PRO A 387 6.78 17.84 -4.08
C PRO A 387 7.47 18.14 -5.40
N VAL A 388 6.78 17.91 -6.53
CA VAL A 388 7.28 18.36 -7.82
C VAL A 388 7.23 19.88 -7.80
N GLU A 389 8.40 20.54 -7.78
CA GLU A 389 8.49 21.98 -7.96
C GLU A 389 7.90 22.31 -9.34
N VAL A 390 6.77 23.02 -9.34
CA VAL A 390 6.29 23.68 -10.54
C VAL A 390 7.27 24.83 -10.77
N SER A 391 8.12 24.74 -11.79
CA SER A 391 8.89 25.90 -12.21
C SER A 391 7.92 27.06 -12.40
N GLU A 392 8.08 28.12 -11.60
CA GLU A 392 7.41 29.38 -11.88
C GLU A 392 7.74 29.74 -13.32
N GLY A 393 6.70 29.89 -14.13
CA GLY A 393 6.84 30.13 -15.55
C GLY A 393 7.73 31.35 -15.77
N THR A 394 8.94 31.12 -16.30
CA THR A 394 9.43 32.05 -17.30
C THR A 394 8.51 31.83 -18.50
N SER A 395 7.64 32.80 -18.76
CA SER A 395 7.00 32.95 -20.07
C SER A 395 8.10 33.21 -21.11
N GLY A 396 8.81 32.15 -21.48
CA GLY A 396 9.70 32.10 -22.62
C GLY A 396 8.91 31.56 -23.79
N ASP A 397 8.38 32.48 -24.60
CA ASP A 397 7.89 32.22 -25.94
C ASP A 397 8.80 31.20 -26.65
N SER A 398 8.34 29.96 -26.77
CA SER A 398 8.95 28.94 -27.62
C SER A 398 7.88 28.01 -28.19
N ARG A 399 6.75 28.58 -28.58
CA ARG A 399 5.87 27.96 -29.59
C ARG A 399 6.16 28.57 -30.95
N LEU A 400 7.32 28.23 -31.52
CA LEU A 400 7.46 28.31 -32.97
C LEU A 400 6.57 27.22 -33.57
N SER A 401 5.36 27.63 -33.92
CA SER A 401 4.42 26.85 -34.72
C SER A 401 5.12 26.45 -36.02
N ARG A 402 5.11 25.14 -36.36
CA ARG A 402 5.61 24.60 -37.64
C ARG A 402 5.03 25.33 -38.88
N ARG A 403 3.94 26.08 -38.73
CA ARG A 403 3.38 26.93 -39.80
C ARG A 403 4.17 28.22 -40.08
N GLN A 404 4.95 28.76 -39.13
CA GLN A 404 5.77 29.96 -39.36
C GLN A 404 7.09 29.66 -40.09
N LEU A 405 7.64 28.44 -39.94
CA LEU A 405 8.82 27.99 -40.69
C LEU A 405 8.56 27.91 -42.20
N PHE A 406 7.34 27.56 -42.62
CA PHE A 406 6.98 27.50 -44.04
C PHE A 406 6.69 28.86 -44.69
N VAL A 407 6.35 29.89 -43.90
CA VAL A 407 6.15 31.25 -44.44
C VAL A 407 7.51 31.96 -44.62
N SER A 408 8.47 31.71 -43.74
CA SER A 408 9.83 32.26 -43.88
C SER A 408 10.59 31.69 -45.09
N PHE A 409 10.42 30.39 -45.39
CA PHE A 409 11.05 29.76 -46.55
C PHE A 409 10.49 30.23 -47.91
N LYS A 410 9.21 30.60 -47.97
CA LYS A 410 8.58 31.05 -49.22
C LYS A 410 8.94 32.50 -49.60
N ASN A 411 9.23 33.34 -48.60
CA ASN A 411 9.64 34.73 -48.81
C ASN A 411 11.14 34.90 -49.14
N SER A 412 11.98 33.88 -48.89
CA SER A 412 13.41 33.90 -49.28
C SER A 412 13.66 33.40 -50.72
N LEU A 413 12.64 32.92 -51.42
CA LEU A 413 12.73 32.36 -52.79
C LEU A 413 12.02 33.22 -53.85
N THR A 414 11.48 34.39 -53.48
CA THR A 414 10.86 35.36 -54.40
C THR A 414 11.60 36.70 -54.46
N GLY A 415 12.84 36.73 -53.96
CA GLY A 415 13.73 37.89 -54.00
C GLY A 415 15.08 37.61 -54.68
N LEU A 416 15.05 36.89 -55.81
CA LEU A 416 16.15 36.79 -56.77
C LEU A 416 15.60 36.98 -58.18
#